data_AF-A0A3L7ZNQ3-F1
#
_entry.id   AF-A0A3L7ZNQ3-F1
#
_cell.length_a   1.000
_cell.length_b   1.000
_cell.length_c   1.000
_cell.angle_alpha   90.00
_cell.angle_beta   90.00
_cell.angle_gamma   90.00
#
_symmetry.space_group_name_H-M   'P 1'
#
loop_
_entity.id
_entity.type
_entity.pdbx_description
1 polymer ?
#
loop_
_entity_poly.entity_id
_entity_poly.type
_entity_poly.pdbx_seq_one_letter_code
_entity_poly.pdbx_strand_id
1 'polypeptide(L)'
;TKRQSEIIIATSDYSMSVAKTNIELGKGLITNDKFEKVPLYVTDADLFYDADITLKDLNGNMVEKGTPNVYVPVDSANGYWQWATYHEYNLNAIVKEEKQLVIENVQVKRFDSLQEFAQYRGVNNVLSRGFNGLEKAGNAALATQHEFYTKVFQKAVELKANISVVTKYYNFGKTIKPKVWNSAVLGIVEENFIEYDLEIGDEIVETLQNMDFTEKTIKNRYLIDAITRFANYKPQGKEKMIGIAETISTIKSLSSESVRIINMVTSDHINVIYTELFTQYLNGKGLLNKEQAA
;
A
#
# COMPACT_ATOMS: atom_id res chain seq x y z
N THR A 1 -14.23 36.07 -6.56
CA THR A 1 -15.71 36.05 -6.56
C THR A 1 -16.19 34.68 -6.14
N LYS A 2 -17.17 34.59 -5.23
CA LYS A 2 -17.74 33.29 -4.81
C LYS A 2 -18.65 32.75 -5.92
N ARG A 3 -18.60 31.45 -6.20
CA ARG A 3 -19.47 30.76 -7.17
C ARG A 3 -20.05 29.50 -6.53
N GLN A 4 -21.26 29.13 -6.94
CA GLN A 4 -21.85 27.83 -6.66
C GLN A 4 -21.82 27.00 -7.93
N SER A 5 -21.40 25.74 -7.83
CA SER A 5 -21.31 24.81 -8.95
C SER A 5 -21.45 23.39 -8.45
N GLU A 6 -22.01 22.51 -9.28
CA GLU A 6 -21.91 21.06 -9.08
C GLU A 6 -20.50 20.59 -9.46
N ILE A 7 -19.93 19.73 -8.63
CA ILE A 7 -18.59 19.18 -8.81
C ILE A 7 -18.60 17.68 -8.54
N ILE A 8 -17.68 16.97 -9.19
CA ILE A 8 -17.42 15.55 -8.93
C ILE A 8 -16.17 15.47 -8.06
N ILE A 9 -16.29 14.82 -6.91
CA ILE A 9 -15.13 14.47 -6.09
C ILE A 9 -14.62 13.10 -6.54
N ALA A 10 -13.37 13.08 -6.97
CA ALA A 10 -12.68 11.88 -7.41
C ALA A 10 -11.59 11.46 -6.42
N THR A 11 -11.28 10.17 -6.43
CA THR A 11 -10.27 9.53 -5.61
C THR A 11 -9.38 8.63 -6.45
N SER A 12 -8.12 8.46 -6.03
CA SER A 12 -7.17 7.52 -6.61
C SER A 12 -6.67 6.55 -5.53
N ASP A 13 -5.83 5.59 -5.90
CA ASP A 13 -5.15 4.72 -4.94
C ASP A 13 -4.24 5.49 -3.95
N TYR A 14 -3.91 6.75 -4.25
CA TYR A 14 -3.13 7.63 -3.38
C TYR A 14 -3.98 8.44 -2.38
N SER A 15 -5.31 8.43 -2.52
CA SER A 15 -6.23 9.15 -1.64
C SER A 15 -6.28 8.58 -0.22
N MET A 16 -6.70 9.39 0.76
CA MET A 16 -6.95 8.85 2.10
C MET A 16 -8.18 7.95 2.10
N SER A 17 -8.08 6.86 2.84
CA SER A 17 -9.20 5.96 3.09
C SER A 17 -10.23 6.61 4.02
N VAL A 18 -11.50 6.38 3.71
CA VAL A 18 -12.64 6.81 4.51
C VAL A 18 -13.36 5.56 5.04
N ALA A 19 -13.48 5.44 6.36
CA ALA A 19 -14.20 4.34 6.98
C ALA A 19 -15.71 4.60 6.95
N LYS A 20 -16.50 3.59 6.58
CA LYS A 20 -17.97 3.68 6.56
C LYS A 20 -18.56 4.16 7.89
N THR A 21 -18.00 3.71 9.01
CA THR A 21 -18.42 4.13 10.36
C THR A 21 -18.31 5.65 10.58
N ASN A 22 -17.30 6.28 9.99
CA ASN A 22 -17.11 7.74 10.11
C ASN A 22 -18.11 8.50 9.24
N ILE A 23 -18.48 7.93 8.09
CA ILE A 23 -19.51 8.52 7.22
C ILE A 23 -20.88 8.46 7.92
N GLU A 24 -21.25 7.30 8.48
CA GLU A 24 -22.51 7.16 9.21
C GLU A 24 -22.63 8.12 10.39
N LEU A 25 -21.55 8.25 11.19
CA LEU A 25 -21.49 9.24 12.27
C LEU A 25 -21.59 10.66 11.70
N GLY A 26 -20.88 10.93 10.61
CA GLY A 26 -20.81 12.24 9.96
C GLY A 26 -22.19 12.77 9.54
N LYS A 27 -23.11 11.92 9.08
CA LYS A 27 -24.43 12.34 8.59
C LYS A 27 -25.23 13.15 9.62
N GLY A 28 -25.09 12.82 10.92
CA GLY A 28 -25.72 13.57 12.00
C GLY A 28 -24.92 14.80 12.45
N LEU A 29 -23.62 14.84 12.15
CA LEU A 29 -22.72 15.93 12.56
C LEU A 29 -22.70 17.08 11.56
N ILE A 30 -22.79 16.81 10.25
CA ILE A 30 -22.68 17.84 9.21
C ILE A 30 -23.85 18.85 9.22
N THR A 31 -24.97 18.50 9.86
CA THR A 31 -26.14 19.39 10.07
C THR A 31 -26.14 20.04 11.45
N ASN A 32 -25.18 19.72 12.32
CA ASN A 32 -25.09 20.27 13.66
C ASN A 32 -24.67 21.75 13.59
N ASP A 33 -25.30 22.60 14.39
CA ASP A 33 -25.04 24.05 14.45
C ASP A 33 -23.65 24.41 14.96
N LYS A 34 -23.01 23.48 15.70
CA LYS A 34 -21.63 23.62 16.19
C LYS A 34 -20.59 23.09 15.21
N PHE A 35 -21.00 22.55 14.06
CA PHE A 35 -20.08 22.06 13.05
C PHE A 35 -19.42 23.22 12.30
N GLU A 36 -18.10 23.33 12.43
CA GLU A 36 -17.35 24.44 11.83
C GLU A 36 -17.10 24.21 10.33
N LYS A 37 -17.47 25.19 9.51
CA LYS A 37 -17.27 25.18 8.05
C LYS A 37 -15.88 25.68 7.66
N VAL A 38 -14.86 24.94 8.10
CA VAL A 38 -13.45 25.20 7.74
C VAL A 38 -13.23 25.05 6.23
N PRO A 39 -12.21 25.69 5.65
CA PRO A 39 -11.89 25.50 4.24
C PRO A 39 -11.66 24.03 3.89
N LEU A 40 -12.28 23.58 2.80
CA LEU A 40 -11.97 22.29 2.17
C LEU A 40 -11.23 22.53 0.87
N TYR A 41 -10.13 21.82 0.68
CA TYR A 41 -9.21 22.02 -0.42
C TYR A 41 -9.26 20.88 -1.43
N VAL A 42 -9.40 21.25 -2.69
CA VAL A 42 -9.34 20.33 -3.81
C VAL A 42 -8.32 20.80 -4.84
N THR A 43 -7.84 19.89 -5.68
CA THR A 43 -7.05 20.20 -6.88
C THR A 43 -7.77 19.67 -8.11
N ASP A 44 -7.44 20.23 -9.27
CA ASP A 44 -7.97 19.76 -10.55
C ASP A 44 -7.56 18.30 -10.81
N ALA A 45 -8.47 17.51 -11.38
CA ALA A 45 -8.26 16.11 -11.72
C ALA A 45 -7.26 15.91 -12.87
N ASP A 46 -7.08 16.91 -13.74
CA ASP A 46 -6.12 16.84 -14.85
C ASP A 46 -4.70 16.54 -14.37
N LEU A 47 -4.33 17.03 -13.17
CA LEU A 47 -3.05 16.73 -12.51
C LEU A 47 -2.77 15.22 -12.37
N PHE A 48 -3.81 14.42 -12.12
CA PHE A 48 -3.69 12.97 -11.96
C PHE A 48 -3.71 12.26 -13.31
N TYR A 49 -4.54 12.72 -14.25
CA TYR A 49 -4.61 12.13 -15.59
C TYR A 49 -3.34 12.36 -16.40
N ASP A 50 -2.64 13.49 -16.20
CA ASP A 50 -1.37 13.77 -16.88
C ASP A 50 -0.22 12.88 -16.38
N ALA A 51 -0.42 12.18 -15.26
CA ALA A 51 0.49 11.18 -14.72
C ALA A 51 -0.06 9.74 -14.85
N ASP A 52 -1.03 9.53 -15.75
CA ASP A 52 -1.66 8.24 -16.02
C ASP A 52 -2.30 7.58 -14.78
N ILE A 53 -2.74 8.39 -13.80
CA ILE A 53 -3.43 7.89 -12.61
C ILE A 53 -4.94 7.82 -12.89
N THR A 54 -5.47 6.61 -12.70
CA THR A 54 -6.90 6.33 -12.73
C THR A 54 -7.63 7.02 -11.56
N LEU A 55 -8.77 7.65 -11.88
CA LEU A 55 -9.66 8.27 -10.91
C LEU A 55 -11.03 7.58 -10.85
N LYS A 56 -11.60 7.53 -9.65
CA LYS A 56 -12.95 7.04 -9.37
C LYS A 56 -13.75 8.06 -8.56
N ASP A 57 -15.04 8.20 -8.87
CA ASP A 57 -15.96 9.00 -8.07
C ASP A 57 -16.16 8.38 -6.67
N LEU A 58 -16.89 9.07 -5.79
CA LEU A 58 -17.19 8.57 -4.45
C LEU A 58 -18.15 7.35 -4.44
N ASN A 59 -18.73 6.97 -5.57
CA ASN A 59 -19.49 5.72 -5.74
C ASN A 59 -18.60 4.56 -6.23
N GLY A 60 -17.34 4.83 -6.58
CA GLY A 60 -16.40 3.85 -7.12
C GLY A 60 -16.44 3.71 -8.65
N ASN A 61 -17.18 4.55 -9.37
CA ASN A 61 -17.23 4.54 -10.82
C ASN A 61 -15.99 5.24 -11.39
N MET A 62 -15.44 4.69 -12.47
CA MET A 62 -14.35 5.32 -13.21
C MET A 62 -14.77 6.68 -13.76
N VAL A 63 -13.89 7.67 -13.64
CA VAL A 63 -14.08 9.01 -14.22
C VAL A 63 -13.14 9.17 -15.40
N GLU A 64 -13.66 9.54 -16.57
CA GLU A 64 -12.88 9.68 -17.80
C GLU A 64 -12.14 11.03 -17.86
N LYS A 65 -10.94 11.04 -18.45
CA LYS A 65 -10.18 12.27 -18.71
C LYS A 65 -11.01 13.23 -19.57
N GLY A 66 -11.05 14.50 -19.18
CA GLY A 66 -11.86 15.53 -19.86
C GLY A 66 -13.30 15.66 -19.35
N THR A 67 -13.72 14.83 -18.37
CA THR A 67 -14.99 15.06 -17.65
C THR A 67 -14.94 16.43 -16.95
N PRO A 68 -15.93 17.31 -17.14
CA PRO A 68 -15.89 18.66 -16.56
C PRO A 68 -16.12 18.64 -15.04
N ASN A 69 -15.54 19.62 -14.34
CA ASN A 69 -15.74 19.86 -12.90
C ASN A 69 -15.35 18.69 -11.98
N VAL A 70 -14.33 17.92 -12.35
CA VAL A 70 -13.78 16.84 -11.50
C VAL A 70 -12.62 17.37 -10.68
N TYR A 71 -12.63 17.08 -9.39
CA TYR A 71 -11.60 17.52 -8.46
C TYR A 71 -11.20 16.41 -7.50
N VAL A 72 -9.93 16.42 -7.07
CA VAL A 72 -9.39 15.47 -6.09
C VAL A 72 -9.12 16.19 -4.77
N PRO A 73 -9.54 15.65 -3.61
CA PRO A 73 -9.27 16.27 -2.32
C PRO A 73 -7.76 16.36 -2.01
N VAL A 74 -7.35 17.49 -1.44
CA VAL A 74 -5.99 17.76 -0.94
C VAL A 74 -5.94 17.61 0.60
N ASP A 75 -7.12 17.56 1.21
CA ASP A 75 -7.35 17.74 2.64
C ASP A 75 -6.71 16.70 3.57
N SER A 76 -6.84 16.97 4.87
CA SER A 76 -6.64 15.98 5.92
C SER A 76 -7.73 14.91 5.93
N ALA A 77 -7.54 13.89 6.77
CA ALA A 77 -8.53 12.86 7.00
C ALA A 77 -9.94 13.39 7.26
N ASN A 78 -10.05 14.47 8.05
CA ASN A 78 -11.33 15.09 8.34
C ASN A 78 -12.00 15.64 7.07
N GLY A 79 -11.25 16.26 6.16
CA GLY A 79 -11.81 16.76 4.91
C GLY A 79 -12.26 15.62 4.00
N TYR A 80 -11.47 14.55 3.87
CA TYR A 80 -11.91 13.34 3.14
C TYR A 80 -13.22 12.76 3.72
N TRP A 81 -13.37 12.74 5.05
CA TRP A 81 -14.61 12.30 5.69
C TRP A 81 -15.77 13.24 5.39
N GLN A 82 -15.55 14.56 5.39
CA GLN A 82 -16.58 15.54 5.03
C GLN A 82 -17.06 15.33 3.59
N TRP A 83 -16.15 15.22 2.62
CA TRP A 83 -16.52 14.97 1.22
C TRP A 83 -17.42 13.74 1.05
N ALA A 84 -17.02 12.61 1.65
CA ALA A 84 -17.79 11.38 1.61
C ALA A 84 -19.15 11.50 2.34
N THR A 85 -19.19 12.22 3.46
CA THR A 85 -20.41 12.42 4.25
C THR A 85 -21.42 13.29 3.53
N TYR A 86 -20.99 14.42 2.95
CA TYR A 86 -21.88 15.25 2.15
C TYR A 86 -22.39 14.51 0.92
N HIS A 87 -21.54 13.72 0.26
CA HIS A 87 -21.94 12.88 -0.87
C HIS A 87 -23.04 11.90 -0.47
N GLU A 88 -22.83 11.10 0.59
CA GLU A 88 -23.82 10.12 1.01
C GLU A 88 -25.11 10.77 1.56
N TYR A 89 -24.99 11.90 2.26
CA TYR A 89 -26.17 12.68 2.68
C TYR A 89 -26.98 13.13 1.47
N ASN A 90 -26.34 13.76 0.48
CA ASN A 90 -27.02 14.32 -0.67
C ASN A 90 -27.65 13.24 -1.57
N LEU A 91 -27.00 12.07 -1.71
CA LEU A 91 -27.63 10.93 -2.37
C LEU A 91 -28.93 10.51 -1.68
N ASN A 92 -28.93 10.41 -0.34
CA ASN A 92 -30.13 10.08 0.42
C ASN A 92 -31.21 11.16 0.29
N ALA A 93 -30.81 12.43 0.31
CA ALA A 93 -31.73 13.55 0.13
C ALA A 93 -32.40 13.52 -1.26
N ILE A 94 -31.65 13.21 -2.32
CA ILE A 94 -32.21 13.05 -3.68
C ILE A 94 -33.27 11.93 -3.70
N VAL A 95 -32.95 10.77 -3.13
CA VAL A 95 -33.86 9.61 -3.09
C VAL A 95 -35.15 9.92 -2.33
N LYS A 96 -35.07 10.75 -1.28
CA LYS A 96 -36.20 11.14 -0.43
C LYS A 96 -36.90 12.43 -0.88
N GLU A 97 -36.46 13.04 -1.98
CA GLU A 97 -36.92 14.35 -2.45
C GLU A 97 -36.76 15.47 -1.39
N GLU A 98 -35.70 15.35 -0.57
CA GLU A 98 -35.33 16.31 0.47
C GLU A 98 -34.31 17.34 -0.06
N LYS A 99 -34.14 18.42 0.70
CA LYS A 99 -33.17 19.48 0.36
C LYS A 99 -31.74 18.96 0.53
N GLN A 100 -30.97 19.01 -0.55
CA GLN A 100 -29.53 18.74 -0.53
C GLN A 100 -28.76 19.82 0.25
N LEU A 101 -27.65 19.42 0.84
CA LEU A 101 -26.72 20.33 1.50
C LEU A 101 -25.70 20.88 0.50
N VAL A 102 -25.36 22.16 0.65
CA VAL A 102 -24.30 22.83 -0.09
C VAL A 102 -23.04 22.82 0.77
N ILE A 103 -21.93 22.35 0.20
CA ILE A 103 -20.62 22.44 0.83
C ILE A 103 -20.11 23.87 0.63
N GLU A 104 -19.78 24.54 1.73
CA GLU A 104 -19.31 25.92 1.73
C GLU A 104 -17.78 25.97 1.86
N ASN A 105 -17.17 27.11 1.50
CA ASN A 105 -15.74 27.38 1.69
C ASN A 105 -14.79 26.39 0.98
N VAL A 106 -15.20 25.87 -0.17
CA VAL A 106 -14.35 25.04 -1.03
C VAL A 106 -13.33 25.92 -1.76
N GLN A 107 -12.05 25.53 -1.71
CA GLN A 107 -10.95 26.25 -2.33
C GLN A 107 -10.16 25.32 -3.25
N VAL A 108 -9.93 25.77 -4.48
CA VAL A 108 -9.09 25.04 -5.44
C VAL A 108 -7.64 25.44 -5.26
N LYS A 109 -6.79 24.48 -4.91
CA LYS A 109 -5.34 24.61 -4.93
C LYS A 109 -4.81 24.14 -6.28
N ARG A 110 -3.79 24.83 -6.76
CA ARG A 110 -3.07 24.47 -7.98
C ARG A 110 -1.68 24.01 -7.58
N PHE A 111 -1.22 22.97 -8.26
CA PHE A 111 0.11 22.40 -8.12
C PHE A 111 0.65 22.21 -9.54
N ASP A 112 1.95 22.40 -9.71
CA ASP A 112 2.63 22.25 -10.98
C ASP A 112 2.87 20.76 -11.30
N SER A 113 2.82 19.88 -10.29
CA SER A 113 2.97 18.44 -10.45
C SER A 113 2.36 17.63 -9.30
N LEU A 114 2.15 16.33 -9.52
CA LEU A 114 1.76 15.41 -8.44
C LEU A 114 2.81 15.31 -7.34
N GLN A 115 4.08 15.51 -7.67
CA GLN A 115 5.15 15.54 -6.67
C GLN A 115 4.97 16.71 -5.71
N GLU A 116 4.72 17.91 -6.24
CA GLU A 116 4.44 19.09 -5.42
C GLU A 116 3.17 18.91 -4.59
N PHE A 117 2.09 18.38 -5.19
CA PHE A 117 0.87 18.01 -4.47
C PHE A 117 1.16 17.09 -3.28
N ALA A 118 1.96 16.04 -3.49
CA ALA A 118 2.29 15.08 -2.45
C ALA A 118 3.22 15.65 -1.36
N GLN A 119 4.16 16.53 -1.72
CA GLN A 119 5.00 17.25 -0.77
C GLN A 119 4.17 18.20 0.09
N TYR A 120 3.26 18.97 -0.53
CA TYR A 120 2.30 19.82 0.18
C TYR A 120 1.46 18.98 1.15
N ARG A 121 0.89 17.88 0.67
CA ARG A 121 0.05 17.00 1.48
C ARG A 121 0.85 16.37 2.62
N GLY A 122 2.10 15.98 2.37
CA GLY A 122 3.01 15.44 3.37
C GLY A 122 3.25 16.41 4.52
N VAL A 123 3.62 17.65 4.22
CA VAL A 123 3.85 18.71 5.22
C VAL A 123 2.60 19.00 6.04
N ASN A 124 1.44 19.11 5.37
CA ASN A 124 0.21 19.54 6.03
C ASN A 124 -0.54 18.41 6.76
N ASN A 125 -0.23 17.14 6.48
CA ASN A 125 -0.90 16.00 7.10
C ASN A 125 -0.04 15.16 8.04
N VAL A 126 1.28 15.40 8.12
CA VAL A 126 2.16 14.63 9.02
C VAL A 126 1.76 14.76 10.50
N LEU A 127 1.15 15.88 10.90
CA LEU A 127 0.66 16.15 12.26
C LEU A 127 -0.84 15.85 12.46
N SER A 128 -1.56 15.42 11.42
CA SER A 128 -2.97 14.99 11.53
C SER A 128 -3.06 13.58 12.17
N ARG A 129 -4.16 12.83 12.00
CA ARG A 129 -4.27 11.40 12.43
C ARG A 129 -3.17 10.48 11.87
N GLY A 130 -2.24 11.05 11.07
CA GLY A 130 -1.19 10.39 10.33
C GLY A 130 -1.77 9.65 9.13
N PHE A 131 -0.96 9.55 8.09
CA PHE A 131 -1.20 8.53 7.08
C PHE A 131 -1.11 7.14 7.73
N ASN A 132 -2.05 6.26 7.39
CA ASN A 132 -1.86 4.83 7.63
C ASN A 132 -0.69 4.30 6.77
N GLY A 133 -0.30 3.03 6.95
CA GLY A 133 0.86 2.47 6.25
C GLY A 133 0.79 2.64 4.73
N LEU A 134 -0.34 2.28 4.10
CA LEU A 134 -0.53 2.35 2.66
C LEU A 134 -0.59 3.80 2.15
N GLU A 135 -1.35 4.66 2.84
CA GLU A 135 -1.42 6.11 2.57
C GLU A 135 -0.02 6.74 2.63
N LYS A 136 0.81 6.30 3.59
CA LYS A 136 2.17 6.78 3.80
C LYS A 136 3.08 6.37 2.64
N ALA A 137 3.01 5.11 2.23
CA ALA A 137 3.79 4.61 1.10
C ALA A 137 3.38 5.28 -0.22
N GLY A 138 2.08 5.46 -0.47
CA GLY A 138 1.59 6.15 -1.66
C GLY A 138 2.04 7.61 -1.71
N ASN A 139 1.90 8.36 -0.60
CA ASN A 139 2.38 9.74 -0.56
C ASN A 139 3.90 9.82 -0.70
N ALA A 140 4.66 8.90 -0.10
CA ALA A 140 6.11 8.84 -0.24
C ALA A 140 6.53 8.56 -1.70
N ALA A 141 5.86 7.63 -2.38
CA ALA A 141 6.10 7.35 -3.80
C ALA A 141 5.92 8.62 -4.66
N LEU A 142 4.79 9.34 -4.48
CA LEU A 142 4.56 10.59 -5.21
C LEU A 142 5.53 11.72 -4.83
N ALA A 143 5.80 11.92 -3.54
CA ALA A 143 6.60 13.06 -3.08
C ALA A 143 8.10 12.90 -3.42
N THR A 144 8.62 11.68 -3.41
CA THR A 144 10.03 11.39 -3.70
C THR A 144 10.30 11.04 -5.15
N GLN A 145 9.31 10.46 -5.86
CA GLN A 145 9.49 9.83 -7.17
C GLN A 145 10.55 8.71 -7.18
N HIS A 146 10.91 8.18 -6.01
CA HIS A 146 11.97 7.19 -5.89
C HIS A 146 11.44 5.77 -6.15
N GLU A 147 12.14 5.02 -6.99
CA GLU A 147 11.73 3.69 -7.49
C GLU A 147 11.33 2.71 -6.39
N PHE A 148 12.09 2.65 -5.28
CA PHE A 148 11.80 1.78 -4.16
C PHE A 148 10.40 2.04 -3.56
N TYR A 149 10.07 3.30 -3.27
CA TYR A 149 8.77 3.63 -2.66
C TYR A 149 7.63 3.39 -3.66
N THR A 150 7.86 3.73 -4.93
CA THR A 150 6.91 3.46 -6.02
C THR A 150 6.63 1.96 -6.15
N LYS A 151 7.66 1.12 -6.22
CA LYS A 151 7.52 -0.34 -6.32
C LYS A 151 6.83 -0.93 -5.11
N VAL A 152 7.24 -0.56 -3.90
CA VAL A 152 6.62 -1.05 -2.65
C VAL A 152 5.14 -0.66 -2.58
N PHE A 153 4.78 0.57 -2.96
CA PHE A 153 3.38 0.99 -2.99
C PHE A 153 2.57 0.21 -4.02
N GLN A 154 3.04 0.16 -5.28
CA GLN A 154 2.35 -0.56 -6.37
C GLN A 154 2.13 -2.03 -6.00
N LYS A 155 3.15 -2.72 -5.49
CA LYS A 155 3.06 -4.12 -5.12
C LYS A 155 2.19 -4.36 -3.88
N ALA A 156 2.11 -3.39 -2.97
CA ALA A 156 1.16 -3.47 -1.86
C ALA A 156 -0.29 -3.32 -2.30
N VAL A 157 -0.56 -2.44 -3.27
CA VAL A 157 -1.89 -2.31 -3.89
C VAL A 157 -2.25 -3.59 -4.64
N GLU A 158 -1.36 -4.09 -5.51
CA GLU A 158 -1.53 -5.32 -6.30
C GLU A 158 -1.82 -6.52 -5.40
N LEU A 159 -0.98 -6.75 -4.40
CA LEU A 159 -1.10 -7.90 -3.50
C LEU A 159 -2.16 -7.68 -2.41
N LYS A 160 -2.69 -6.46 -2.23
CA LYS A 160 -3.50 -6.06 -1.07
C LYS A 160 -2.82 -6.43 0.25
N ALA A 161 -1.51 -6.17 0.32
CA ALA A 161 -0.64 -6.59 1.42
C ALA A 161 -0.24 -5.41 2.31
N ASN A 162 0.15 -5.70 3.55
CA ASN A 162 0.71 -4.67 4.44
C ASN A 162 2.05 -4.15 3.88
N ILE A 163 2.26 -2.83 3.94
CA ILE A 163 3.52 -2.19 3.50
C ILE A 163 4.74 -2.82 4.15
N SER A 164 4.67 -3.17 5.44
CA SER A 164 5.78 -3.80 6.13
C SER A 164 6.16 -5.17 5.57
N VAL A 165 5.20 -5.92 5.01
CA VAL A 165 5.45 -7.22 4.38
C VAL A 165 6.06 -7.02 3.00
N VAL A 166 5.47 -6.13 2.19
CA VAL A 166 6.00 -5.82 0.85
C VAL A 166 7.41 -5.25 0.94
N THR A 167 7.65 -4.29 1.84
CA THR A 167 8.98 -3.75 2.12
C THR A 167 10.01 -4.85 2.35
N LYS A 168 9.66 -5.92 3.07
CA LYS A 168 10.58 -7.03 3.33
C LYS A 168 10.92 -7.83 2.07
N TYR A 169 9.98 -8.02 1.14
CA TYR A 169 10.29 -8.67 -0.14
C TYR A 169 11.33 -7.87 -0.93
N TYR A 170 11.20 -6.54 -0.96
CA TYR A 170 12.10 -5.64 -1.70
C TYR A 170 13.31 -5.15 -0.88
N ASN A 171 13.47 -5.61 0.36
CA ASN A 171 14.56 -5.20 1.26
C ASN A 171 15.10 -6.40 2.07
N PHE A 172 15.22 -7.57 1.43
CA PHE A 172 15.85 -8.76 2.01
C PHE A 172 15.42 -9.08 3.46
N GLY A 173 14.10 -9.08 3.71
CA GLY A 173 13.50 -9.37 5.01
C GLY A 173 13.57 -8.24 6.06
N LYS A 174 14.18 -7.08 5.73
CA LYS A 174 14.30 -5.93 6.62
C LYS A 174 13.13 -4.96 6.45
N THR A 175 12.82 -4.26 7.52
CA THR A 175 11.88 -3.14 7.50
C THR A 175 12.63 -1.82 7.39
N ILE A 176 11.94 -0.79 6.89
CA ILE A 176 12.42 0.58 6.92
C ILE A 176 12.02 1.25 8.25
N LYS A 177 12.93 2.03 8.82
CA LYS A 177 12.70 2.76 10.08
C LYS A 177 11.58 3.81 9.90
N PRO A 178 10.75 4.07 10.92
CA PRO A 178 9.68 5.07 10.83
C PRO A 178 10.15 6.47 10.42
N LYS A 179 11.34 6.90 10.88
CA LYS A 179 11.92 8.21 10.52
C LYS A 179 12.14 8.34 9.01
N VAL A 180 12.67 7.30 8.36
CA VAL A 180 12.92 7.26 6.91
C VAL A 180 11.60 7.41 6.15
N TRP A 181 10.56 6.67 6.56
CA TRP A 181 9.22 6.79 5.96
C TRP A 181 8.62 8.19 6.14
N ASN A 182 8.82 8.82 7.29
CA ASN A 182 8.33 10.17 7.54
C ASN A 182 9.06 11.20 6.68
N SER A 183 10.38 11.07 6.51
CA SER A 183 11.16 11.91 5.59
C SER A 183 10.69 11.74 4.14
N ALA A 184 10.47 10.50 3.69
CA ALA A 184 10.00 10.23 2.34
C ALA A 184 8.62 10.83 2.04
N VAL A 185 7.71 10.86 3.02
CA VAL A 185 6.42 11.57 2.86
C VAL A 185 6.59 13.06 2.58
N LEU A 186 7.67 13.67 3.07
CA LEU A 186 8.01 15.07 2.81
C LEU A 186 8.78 15.26 1.49
N GLY A 187 8.99 14.19 0.72
CA GLY A 187 9.80 14.20 -0.50
C GLY A 187 11.30 14.09 -0.26
N ILE A 188 11.73 13.76 0.96
CA ILE A 188 13.16 13.65 1.31
C ILE A 188 13.59 12.18 1.28
N VAL A 189 14.50 11.84 0.37
CA VAL A 189 15.22 10.56 0.34
C VAL A 189 16.48 10.71 1.18
N GLU A 190 16.78 9.73 2.05
CA GLU A 190 18.01 9.76 2.85
C GLU A 190 19.25 9.65 1.95
N GLU A 191 20.30 10.43 2.20
CA GLU A 191 21.52 10.46 1.37
C GLU A 191 22.21 9.09 1.22
N ASN A 192 22.08 8.21 2.20
CA ASN A 192 22.63 6.85 2.19
C ASN A 192 21.53 5.79 2.07
N PHE A 193 20.44 6.12 1.37
CA PHE A 193 19.40 5.14 1.09
C PHE A 193 19.99 4.02 0.22
N ILE A 194 19.97 2.81 0.75
CA ILE A 194 20.55 1.64 0.07
C ILE A 194 19.77 1.41 -1.23
N GLU A 195 20.48 1.31 -2.34
CA GLU A 195 19.92 0.82 -3.61
C GLU A 195 19.71 -0.69 -3.49
N TYR A 196 18.48 -1.12 -3.75
CA TYR A 196 18.09 -2.53 -3.71
C TYR A 196 17.79 -2.98 -5.13
N ASP A 197 18.24 -4.18 -5.48
CA ASP A 197 17.75 -4.85 -6.68
C ASP A 197 16.28 -5.25 -6.45
N LEU A 198 15.38 -4.46 -7.01
CA LEU A 198 13.94 -4.64 -6.86
C LEU A 198 13.43 -5.86 -7.62
N GLU A 199 14.15 -6.34 -8.63
CA GLU A 199 13.78 -7.53 -9.41
C GLU A 199 13.78 -8.78 -8.54
N ILE A 200 14.65 -8.84 -7.53
CA ILE A 200 14.66 -9.93 -6.56
C ILE A 200 13.32 -10.03 -5.81
N GLY A 201 12.74 -8.90 -5.43
CA GLY A 201 11.44 -8.87 -4.77
C GLY A 201 10.34 -9.38 -5.70
N ASP A 202 10.37 -8.97 -6.97
CA ASP A 202 9.47 -9.45 -8.01
C ASP A 202 9.61 -10.97 -8.22
N GLU A 203 10.83 -11.48 -8.37
CA GLU A 203 11.10 -12.90 -8.59
C GLU A 203 10.62 -13.78 -7.42
N ILE A 204 10.80 -13.33 -6.17
CA ILE A 204 10.30 -14.04 -4.99
C ILE A 204 8.77 -14.11 -5.04
N VAL A 205 8.10 -12.98 -5.24
CA VAL A 205 6.63 -12.91 -5.24
C VAL A 205 6.04 -13.76 -6.37
N GLU A 206 6.56 -13.63 -7.59
CA GLU A 206 6.12 -14.41 -8.75
C GLU A 206 6.36 -15.91 -8.56
N THR A 207 7.51 -16.29 -8.01
CA THR A 207 7.81 -17.69 -7.70
C THR A 207 6.78 -18.26 -6.71
N LEU A 208 6.41 -17.51 -5.67
CA LEU A 208 5.41 -17.97 -4.70
C LEU A 208 4.02 -18.10 -5.33
N GLN A 209 3.61 -17.14 -6.17
CA GLN A 209 2.34 -17.20 -6.90
C GLN A 209 2.27 -18.40 -7.85
N ASN A 210 3.37 -18.70 -8.55
CA ASN A 210 3.47 -19.84 -9.46
C ASN A 210 3.50 -21.21 -8.75
N MET A 211 3.85 -21.23 -7.46
CA MET A 211 3.97 -22.44 -6.65
C MET A 211 2.72 -22.71 -5.79
N ASP A 212 1.55 -22.17 -6.16
CA ASP A 212 0.27 -22.36 -5.46
C ASP A 212 0.28 -21.95 -3.96
N PHE A 213 1.15 -21.01 -3.56
CA PHE A 213 1.02 -20.38 -2.25
C PHE A 213 -0.24 -19.53 -2.20
N THR A 214 -1.04 -19.67 -1.15
CA THR A 214 -2.26 -18.86 -1.05
C THR A 214 -1.93 -17.38 -0.86
N GLU A 215 -2.84 -16.53 -1.32
CA GLU A 215 -2.80 -15.09 -1.06
C GLU A 215 -2.56 -14.77 0.43
N LYS A 216 -3.22 -15.49 1.33
CA LYS A 216 -3.06 -15.31 2.78
C LYS A 216 -1.62 -15.59 3.23
N THR A 217 -1.00 -16.63 2.68
CA THR A 217 0.37 -17.03 3.01
C THR A 217 1.38 -16.01 2.50
N ILE A 218 1.24 -15.57 1.25
CA ILE A 218 2.15 -14.58 0.62
C ILE A 218 2.13 -13.25 1.39
N LYS A 219 0.95 -12.84 1.87
CA LYS A 219 0.75 -11.60 2.64
C LYS A 219 1.20 -11.71 4.09
N ASN A 220 1.62 -12.89 4.55
CA ASN A 220 2.05 -13.09 5.92
C ASN A 220 3.54 -12.78 6.08
N ARG A 221 3.88 -11.92 7.06
CA ARG A 221 5.26 -11.56 7.39
C ARG A 221 6.16 -12.78 7.65
N TYR A 222 5.61 -13.88 8.17
CA TYR A 222 6.40 -15.05 8.55
C TYR A 222 6.99 -15.80 7.36
N LEU A 223 6.35 -15.73 6.19
CA LEU A 223 6.86 -16.37 4.98
C LEU A 223 8.18 -15.73 4.54
N ILE A 224 8.19 -14.41 4.33
CA ILE A 224 9.40 -13.69 3.95
C ILE A 224 10.46 -13.71 5.06
N ASP A 225 10.07 -13.73 6.33
CA ASP A 225 11.00 -13.90 7.46
C ASP A 225 11.70 -15.28 7.40
N ALA A 226 10.97 -16.35 7.09
CA ALA A 226 11.53 -17.70 6.93
C ALA A 226 12.40 -17.84 5.67
N ILE A 227 11.95 -17.30 4.53
CA ILE A 227 12.73 -17.25 3.28
C ILE A 227 14.05 -16.51 3.52
N THR A 228 14.02 -15.37 4.18
CA THR A 228 15.22 -14.59 4.49
C THR A 228 16.14 -15.33 5.45
N ARG A 229 15.59 -16.00 6.46
CA ARG A 229 16.37 -16.85 7.38
C ARG A 229 17.06 -17.99 6.63
N PHE A 230 16.35 -18.64 5.71
CA PHE A 230 16.90 -19.71 4.88
C PHE A 230 18.00 -19.21 3.94
N ALA A 231 17.77 -18.09 3.25
CA ALA A 231 18.77 -17.47 2.37
C ALA A 231 20.06 -17.08 3.12
N ASN A 232 19.95 -16.65 4.37
CA ASN A 232 21.10 -16.28 5.22
C ASN A 232 21.72 -17.47 5.98
N TYR A 233 21.17 -18.68 5.85
CA TYR A 233 21.76 -19.86 6.47
C TYR A 233 23.10 -20.19 5.79
N LYS A 234 24.11 -20.49 6.60
CA LYS A 234 25.43 -20.94 6.14
C LYS A 234 25.58 -22.43 6.44
N PRO A 235 25.49 -23.32 5.44
CA PRO A 235 25.66 -24.76 5.66
C PRO A 235 27.04 -25.09 6.23
N GLN A 236 27.09 -26.10 7.08
CA GLN A 236 28.34 -26.55 7.70
C GLN A 236 29.36 -26.95 6.61
N GLY A 237 30.60 -26.47 6.75
CA GLY A 237 31.66 -26.73 5.78
C GLY A 237 31.56 -25.96 4.46
N LYS A 238 30.63 -24.99 4.34
CA LYS A 238 30.55 -24.07 3.19
C LYS A 238 31.04 -22.69 3.58
N GLU A 239 31.67 -21.99 2.63
CA GLU A 239 32.16 -20.62 2.85
C GLU A 239 31.07 -19.56 2.72
N LYS A 240 30.08 -19.80 1.85
CA LYS A 240 28.99 -18.87 1.52
C LYS A 240 27.66 -19.30 2.15
N MET A 241 26.80 -18.31 2.39
CA MET A 241 25.38 -18.55 2.70
C MET A 241 24.67 -19.15 1.48
N ILE A 242 23.50 -19.75 1.70
CA ILE A 242 22.64 -20.29 0.61
C ILE A 242 22.36 -19.20 -0.44
N GLY A 243 22.03 -17.99 0.00
CA GLY A 243 21.74 -16.86 -0.89
C GLY A 243 20.37 -16.96 -1.55
N ILE A 244 19.98 -15.89 -2.25
CA ILE A 244 18.62 -15.75 -2.80
C ILE A 244 18.39 -16.63 -4.01
N ALA A 245 19.35 -16.73 -4.94
CA ALA A 245 19.18 -17.55 -6.15
C ALA A 245 18.91 -19.03 -5.81
N GLU A 246 19.69 -19.62 -4.90
CA GLU A 246 19.47 -20.99 -4.42
C GLU A 246 18.16 -21.10 -3.60
N THR A 247 17.78 -20.04 -2.88
CA THR A 247 16.49 -20.00 -2.17
C THR A 247 15.31 -20.08 -3.12
N ILE A 248 15.31 -19.28 -4.19
CA ILE A 248 14.26 -19.29 -5.20
C ILE A 248 14.22 -20.65 -5.90
N SER A 249 15.38 -21.21 -6.26
CA SER A 249 15.44 -22.57 -6.82
C SER A 249 14.87 -23.63 -5.88
N THR A 250 15.12 -23.49 -4.57
CA THR A 250 14.58 -24.41 -3.56
C THR A 250 13.06 -24.31 -3.50
N ILE A 251 12.51 -23.09 -3.47
CA ILE A 251 11.05 -22.84 -3.48
C ILE A 251 10.42 -23.46 -4.73
N LYS A 252 11.00 -23.23 -5.92
CA LYS A 252 10.55 -23.79 -7.21
C LYS A 252 10.52 -25.33 -7.23
N SER A 253 11.27 -25.97 -6.33
CA SER A 253 11.34 -27.43 -6.24
C SER A 253 10.47 -28.05 -5.14
N LEU A 254 9.78 -27.23 -4.33
CA LEU A 254 8.91 -27.74 -3.27
C LEU A 254 7.83 -28.66 -3.85
N SER A 255 7.56 -29.76 -3.14
CA SER A 255 6.42 -30.62 -3.47
C SER A 255 5.09 -29.90 -3.18
N SER A 256 4.02 -30.31 -3.88
CA SER A 256 2.67 -29.80 -3.59
C SER A 256 2.25 -30.02 -2.13
N GLU A 257 2.72 -31.10 -1.50
CA GLU A 257 2.46 -31.38 -0.08
C GLU A 257 3.20 -30.39 0.84
N SER A 258 4.46 -30.08 0.55
CA SER A 258 5.21 -29.05 1.30
C SER A 258 4.54 -27.68 1.20
N VAL A 259 4.09 -27.28 0.00
CA VAL A 259 3.33 -26.04 -0.20
C VAL A 259 2.04 -26.07 0.62
N ARG A 260 1.31 -27.19 0.62
CA ARG A 260 0.09 -27.37 1.42
C ARG A 260 0.36 -27.22 2.92
N ILE A 261 1.41 -27.85 3.44
CA ILE A 261 1.85 -27.73 4.84
C ILE A 261 2.10 -26.27 5.18
N ILE A 262 2.85 -25.55 4.35
CA ILE A 262 3.15 -24.13 4.56
C ILE A 262 1.85 -23.29 4.54
N ASN A 263 0.95 -23.54 3.60
CA ASN A 263 -0.32 -22.82 3.50
C ASN A 263 -1.25 -23.03 4.71
N MET A 264 -1.17 -24.19 5.36
CA MET A 264 -2.04 -24.58 6.47
C MET A 264 -1.43 -24.31 7.85
N VAL A 265 -0.21 -23.77 7.94
CA VAL A 265 0.46 -23.54 9.21
C VAL A 265 -0.30 -22.53 10.09
N THR A 266 -0.50 -22.88 11.36
CA THR A 266 -1.26 -22.06 12.33
C THR A 266 -0.44 -21.62 13.54
N SER A 267 0.68 -22.28 13.81
CA SER A 267 1.62 -21.98 14.90
C SER A 267 3.05 -22.26 14.44
N ASP A 268 4.02 -21.65 15.12
CA ASP A 268 5.45 -21.79 14.81
C ASP A 268 5.83 -21.58 13.32
N HIS A 269 5.11 -20.64 12.68
CA HIS A 269 5.14 -20.38 11.24
C HIS A 269 6.57 -20.34 10.66
N ILE A 270 7.47 -19.57 11.28
CA ILE A 270 8.83 -19.39 10.76
C ILE A 270 9.60 -20.72 10.74
N ASN A 271 9.54 -21.51 11.82
CA ASN A 271 10.29 -22.75 11.91
C ASN A 271 9.73 -23.83 10.99
N VAL A 272 8.39 -23.96 10.89
CA VAL A 272 7.75 -24.92 9.97
C VAL A 272 8.12 -24.60 8.53
N ILE A 273 7.95 -23.34 8.10
CA ILE A 273 8.30 -22.92 6.73
C ILE A 273 9.80 -23.12 6.46
N TYR A 274 10.65 -22.71 7.40
CA TYR A 274 12.09 -22.91 7.29
C TYR A 274 12.45 -24.39 7.15
N THR A 275 11.80 -25.27 7.91
CA THR A 275 12.05 -26.72 7.90
C THR A 275 11.67 -27.33 6.56
N GLU A 276 10.54 -26.95 5.98
CA GLU A 276 10.14 -27.41 4.64
C GLU A 276 11.17 -26.98 3.58
N LEU A 277 11.60 -25.70 3.60
CA LEU A 277 12.63 -25.18 2.70
C LEU A 277 13.96 -25.93 2.88
N PHE A 278 14.39 -26.11 4.13
CA PHE A 278 15.66 -26.77 4.43
C PHE A 278 15.66 -28.25 4.05
N THR A 279 14.57 -28.96 4.34
CA THR A 279 14.39 -30.37 3.95
C THR A 279 14.42 -30.52 2.43
N GLN A 280 13.71 -29.66 1.71
CA GLN A 280 13.72 -29.66 0.25
C GLN A 280 15.13 -29.39 -0.32
N TYR A 281 15.85 -28.44 0.26
CA TYR A 281 17.23 -28.16 -0.11
C TYR A 281 18.15 -29.38 0.11
N LEU A 282 18.08 -30.03 1.27
CA LEU A 282 18.87 -31.23 1.54
C LEU A 282 18.54 -32.38 0.59
N ASN A 283 17.26 -32.57 0.24
CA ASN A 283 16.81 -33.53 -0.75
C ASN A 283 17.42 -33.24 -2.12
N GLY A 284 17.34 -31.98 -2.57
CA GLY A 284 17.91 -31.54 -3.85
C GLY A 284 19.43 -31.69 -3.93
N LYS A 285 20.14 -31.68 -2.80
CA LYS A 285 21.58 -31.95 -2.72
C LYS A 285 21.92 -33.44 -2.50
N GLY A 286 20.93 -34.32 -2.38
CA GLY A 286 21.13 -35.74 -2.10
C GLY A 286 21.71 -36.03 -0.71
N LEU A 287 21.51 -35.12 0.25
CA LEU A 287 22.09 -35.20 1.60
C LEU A 287 21.16 -35.89 2.61
N LEU A 288 19.89 -36.12 2.25
CA LEU A 288 18.90 -36.72 3.13
C LEU A 288 18.98 -38.26 3.25
N ASN A 289 19.98 -38.90 2.63
CA ASN A 289 20.20 -40.36 2.71
C ASN A 289 21.69 -40.75 2.79
N LYS A 290 22.41 -40.31 3.84
CA LYS A 290 23.70 -40.92 4.23
C LYS A 290 23.87 -41.26 5.72
N GLU A 291 22.83 -41.10 6.56
CA GLU A 291 22.90 -41.42 8.00
C GLU A 291 21.80 -42.40 8.48
N GLN A 292 21.36 -43.32 7.61
CA GLN A 292 20.59 -44.51 8.03
C GLN A 292 21.17 -45.84 7.50
N ALA A 293 22.44 -45.84 7.08
CA ALA A 293 23.18 -47.04 6.72
C ALA A 293 24.63 -46.96 7.22
N ALA A 294 24.80 -47.00 8.55
CA ALA A 294 26.03 -47.38 9.22
C ALA A 294 25.68 -48.00 10.57
#